data_AF-K2BDH6-F1
#
_entry.id   AF-K2BDH6-F1
#
_cell.length_a   1.000
_cell.length_b   1.000
_cell.length_c   1.000
_cell.angle_alpha   90.00
_cell.angle_beta   90.00
_cell.angle_gamma   90.00
#
_symmetry.space_group_name_H-M   'P 1'
#
loop_
_entity.id
_entity.type
_entity.pdbx_description
1 polymer ?
#
loop_
_entity_poly.entity_id
_entity_poly.type
_entity_poly.pdbx_seq_one_letter_code
_entity_poly.pdbx_strand_id
1 'polypeptide(L)' 'ILDAAWVAKAGFPGPLEDPMLDVTDVERKPHSRLSCQLTMTAALDGIVLHIPA' A
#
# COMPACT_ATOMS: atom_id res chain seq x y z
N ILE A 1 -1.24 3.63 3.78
CA ILE A 1 0.08 3.09 4.19
C ILE A 1 -0.18 1.77 4.91
N LEU A 2 0.47 0.68 4.50
CA LEU A 2 0.30 -0.62 5.16
C LEU A 2 0.96 -0.61 6.54
N ASP A 3 0.31 -1.23 7.53
CA ASP A 3 1.01 -1.63 8.74
C ASP A 3 2.08 -2.69 8.43
N ALA A 4 3.20 -2.66 9.18
CA ALA A 4 4.36 -3.49 8.92
C ALA A 4 4.05 -5.00 8.90
N ALA A 5 3.07 -5.45 9.71
CA ALA A 5 2.68 -6.86 9.76
C ALA A 5 2.05 -7.37 8.45
N TRP A 6 1.63 -6.47 7.56
CA TRP A 6 0.90 -6.79 6.33
C TRP A 6 1.70 -6.60 5.05
N VAL A 7 2.88 -5.97 5.12
CA VAL A 7 3.72 -5.66 3.95
C VAL A 7 4.07 -6.90 3.15
N ALA A 8 4.52 -7.97 3.82
CA ALA A 8 4.90 -9.22 3.16
C ALA A 8 3.72 -9.92 2.47
N LYS A 9 2.49 -9.72 2.95
CA LYS A 9 1.27 -10.36 2.42
C LYS A 9 0.63 -9.56 1.30
N ALA A 10 0.81 -8.24 1.28
CA ALA A 10 0.20 -7.32 0.31
C ALA A 10 0.95 -7.24 -1.03
N GLY A 11 2.12 -7.86 -1.12
CA GLY A 11 2.99 -7.79 -2.29
C GLY A 11 3.62 -6.41 -2.49
N PHE A 12 4.26 -6.23 -3.64
CA PHE A 12 4.99 -5.02 -3.99
C PHE A 12 4.17 -4.11 -4.93
N PRO A 13 4.46 -2.79 -4.95
CA PRO A 13 3.90 -1.90 -5.96
C PRO A 13 4.22 -2.39 -7.37
N GLY A 14 3.22 -2.35 -8.26
CA GLY A 14 3.42 -2.65 -9.67
C GLY A 14 4.11 -1.50 -10.43
N PRO A 15 4.49 -1.70 -11.71
CA PRO A 15 5.17 -0.69 -12.52
C PRO A 15 4.34 0.56 -12.81
N LEU A 16 3.01 0.47 -12.68
CA LEU A 16 2.12 1.64 -12.74
C LEU A 16 2.01 2.33 -11.39
N GLU A 17 1.99 1.57 -10.30
CA GLU A 17 1.80 2.09 -8.95
C GLU A 17 3.05 2.82 -8.44
N ASP A 18 4.23 2.25 -8.65
CA ASP A 18 5.49 2.78 -8.15
C ASP A 18 5.77 4.25 -8.54
N PRO A 19 5.69 4.65 -9.83
CA PRO A 19 5.88 6.05 -10.21
C PRO A 19 4.73 6.96 -9.74
N MET A 20 3.52 6.42 -9.56
CA MET A 20 2.39 7.21 -9.06
C MET A 20 2.54 7.54 -7.57
N LEU A 21 3.21 6.70 -6.80
CA LEU A 21 3.48 6.95 -5.38
C LEU A 21 4.45 8.12 -5.16
N ASP A 22 5.24 8.50 -6.16
CA ASP A 22 6.18 9.62 -6.07
C ASP A 22 5.50 10.98 -6.37
N VAL A 23 4.26 10.98 -6.85
CA VAL A 23 3.48 12.18 -7.21
C VAL A 23 2.22 12.37 -6.36
N THR A 24 2.17 11.75 -5.18
CA THR A 24 1.06 11.95 -4.23
C THR A 24 1.18 13.28 -3.50
N ASP A 25 0.05 13.87 -3.09
CA ASP A 25 0.01 15.13 -2.31
C ASP A 25 0.80 15.06 -0.99
N VAL A 26 0.98 13.85 -0.47
CA VAL A 26 1.76 13.54 0.71
C VAL A 26 3.05 12.82 0.34
N GLU A 27 4.09 13.02 1.14
CA GLU A 27 5.36 12.32 0.95
C GLU A 27 5.19 10.79 1.01
N ARG A 28 5.83 10.10 0.06
CA ARG A 28 5.88 8.64 0.01
C ARG A 28 6.59 8.08 1.25
N LYS A 29 5.97 7.08 1.88
CA LYS A 29 6.52 6.35 3.03
C LYS A 29 6.90 4.91 2.61
N PRO A 30 7.76 4.20 3.38
CA PRO A 30 8.26 2.86 3.03
C PRO A 30 7.18 1.80 2.70
N HIS A 31 5.95 1.96 3.21
CA HIS A 31 4.82 1.05 2.95
C HIS A 31 3.61 1.77 2.34
N SER A 32 3.85 2.90 1.66
CA SER A 32 2.80 3.55 0.88
C SER A 32 2.36 2.64 -0.27
N ARG A 33 1.05 2.52 -0.44
CA ARG A 33 0.38 1.77 -1.50
C ARG A 33 -0.84 2.56 -1.96
N LEU A 34 -1.19 2.44 -3.23
CA LEU A 34 -2.47 2.88 -3.75
C LEU A 34 -3.50 1.80 -3.43
N SER A 35 -4.49 2.14 -2.60
CA SER A 35 -5.48 1.16 -2.13
C SER A 35 -6.27 0.50 -3.26
N CYS A 36 -6.46 1.21 -4.38
CA CYS A 36 -7.11 0.66 -5.57
C CYS A 36 -6.31 -0.45 -6.26
N GLN A 37 -5.00 -0.57 -6.01
CA GLN A 37 -4.13 -1.62 -6.54
C GLN A 37 -4.01 -2.81 -5.58
N LEU A 38 -4.59 -2.72 -4.37
CA LEU A 38 -4.62 -3.83 -3.42
C LEU A 38 -5.83 -4.73 -3.69
N THR A 39 -5.60 -5.87 -4.33
CA THR A 39 -6.62 -6.90 -4.48
C THR A 39 -6.81 -7.65 -3.16
N MET A 40 -8.00 -7.58 -2.57
CA MET A 40 -8.31 -8.30 -1.33
C MET A 40 -8.33 -9.81 -1.55
N THR A 41 -7.68 -10.52 -0.63
CA THR A 41 -7.62 -11.99 -0.59
C THR A 41 -7.81 -12.44 0.84
N ALA A 42 -8.08 -13.74 1.06
CA ALA A 42 -8.16 -14.31 2.41
C ALA A 42 -6.86 -14.13 3.21
N ALA A 43 -5.70 -14.00 2.55
CA ALA A 43 -4.43 -13.74 3.21
C ALA A 43 -4.33 -12.32 3.82
N LEU A 44 -5.20 -11.39 3.39
CA LEU A 44 -5.29 -10.01 3.88
C LEU A 44 -6.48 -9.79 4.83
N ASP A 45 -7.16 -10.86 5.25
CA ASP A 45 -8.25 -10.72 6.22
C ASP A 45 -7.73 -10.13 7.55
N GLY A 46 -8.31 -9.01 7.97
CA GLY A 46 -7.85 -8.22 9.13
C GLY A 46 -6.74 -7.19 8.83
N ILE A 47 -6.46 -6.88 7.57
CA ILE A 47 -5.45 -5.88 7.18
C ILE A 47 -5.65 -4.53 7.87
N VAL A 48 -4.54 -3.93 8.32
CA VAL A 48 -4.53 -2.58 8.90
C VAL A 48 -3.85 -1.60 7.96
N LEU A 49 -4.54 -0.48 7.70
CA LEU A 49 -4.08 0.60 6.85
C LEU A 49 -4.09 1.92 7.63
N HIS A 50 -3.02 2.69 7.53
CA HIS A 50 -2.95 4.07 8.01
C HIS A 50 -3.19 5.03 6.85
N ILE A 51 -4.23 5.86 6.96
CA ILE A 51 -4.56 6.88 5.95
C ILE A 51 -3.64 8.09 6.19
N PRO A 52 -2.92 8.58 5.17
CA PRO A 52 -2.17 9.83 5.29
C PRO A 52 -3.14 11.02 5.49
N ALA A 53 -2.73 11.98 6.32
CA ALA A 53 -3.48 13.23 6.54
C ALA A 53 -3.28 14.24 5.40
#